data_AF-A0A420VNZ8-F1
#
_entry.id   AF-A0A420VNZ8-F1
#
_cell.length_a   1.000
_cell.length_b   1.000
_cell.length_c   1.000
_cell.angle_alpha   90.00
_cell.angle_beta   90.00
_cell.angle_gamma   90.00
#
_symmetry.space_group_name_H-M   'P 1'
#
loop_
_entity.id
_entity.type
_entity.pdbx_description
1 polymer ?
#
loop_
_entity_poly.entity_id
_entity_poly.type
_entity_poly.pdbx_seq_one_letter_code
_entity_poly.pdbx_strand_id
1 'polypeptide(L)'
;MYIAFEGVDCVGKSTQIELLKKHFPDAFFTKEPGGSELGVYLRKILLESKIQFSKKAELLLFLADRANLCDLHLTQEQNKLIISDRSFISNMAYARCDFDQNILFELNAFATSGVFPQKVVFLYGSKELITQRLSKKDLDSIEQRGIEFFLNTQKALEETLDFLQTKIDMKILKLDASLSVEDLHEKIKEFIDD
;
A
#
# COMPACT_ATOMS: atom_id res chain seq x y z
N MET A 1 -12.93 -4.93 -10.03
CA MET A 1 -11.59 -4.36 -10.34
C MET A 1 -10.91 -3.96 -9.05
N TYR A 2 -9.68 -4.37 -8.81
CA TYR A 2 -8.89 -4.11 -7.61
C TYR A 2 -7.73 -3.15 -7.90
N ILE A 3 -7.70 -2.05 -7.15
CA ILE A 3 -6.72 -0.97 -7.25
C ILE A 3 -5.99 -0.80 -5.93
N ALA A 4 -4.67 -0.78 -5.97
CA ALA A 4 -3.82 -0.50 -4.81
C ALA A 4 -3.22 0.89 -4.88
N PHE A 5 -3.28 1.63 -3.77
CA PHE A 5 -2.57 2.89 -3.58
C PHE A 5 -1.28 2.63 -2.84
N GLU A 6 -0.16 2.97 -3.47
CA GLU A 6 1.17 2.76 -2.93
C GLU A 6 1.95 4.08 -2.86
N GLY A 7 2.92 4.11 -1.96
CA GLY A 7 3.71 5.31 -1.68
C GLY A 7 4.08 5.39 -0.21
N VAL A 8 5.08 6.20 0.09
CA VAL A 8 5.51 6.46 1.47
C VAL A 8 4.51 7.33 2.21
N ASP A 9 4.67 7.52 3.51
CA ASP A 9 3.79 8.45 4.23
C ASP A 9 4.03 9.89 3.76
N CYS A 10 3.06 10.76 3.99
CA CYS A 10 3.08 12.17 3.56
C CYS A 10 3.02 12.43 2.05
N VAL A 11 2.92 11.43 1.17
CA VAL A 11 2.73 11.66 -0.28
C VAL A 11 1.27 11.96 -0.68
N GLY A 12 0.31 11.90 0.25
CA GLY A 12 -1.08 12.32 0.01
C GLY A 12 -2.05 11.19 -0.37
N LYS A 13 -1.68 9.92 -0.16
CA LYS A 13 -2.55 8.75 -0.44
C LYS A 13 -3.92 8.89 0.19
N SER A 14 -3.98 9.11 1.51
CA SER A 14 -5.25 9.17 2.25
C SER A 14 -6.12 10.33 1.77
N THR A 15 -5.53 11.48 1.40
CA THR A 15 -6.28 12.60 0.80
C THR A 15 -6.97 12.18 -0.49
N GLN A 16 -6.26 11.50 -1.38
CA GLN A 16 -6.82 11.04 -2.65
C GLN A 16 -7.90 9.98 -2.45
N ILE A 17 -7.68 9.04 -1.52
CA ILE A 17 -8.68 8.02 -1.18
C ILE A 17 -9.97 8.64 -0.63
N GLU A 18 -9.89 9.66 0.22
CA GLU A 18 -11.08 10.35 0.73
C GLU A 18 -11.85 11.12 -0.35
N LEU A 19 -11.16 11.66 -1.36
CA LEU A 19 -11.83 12.26 -2.52
C LEU A 19 -12.51 11.19 -3.38
N LEU A 20 -11.84 10.06 -3.60
CA LEU A 20 -12.38 8.94 -4.36
C LEU A 20 -13.60 8.30 -3.69
N LYS A 21 -13.67 8.27 -2.36
CA LYS A 21 -14.87 7.82 -1.64
C LYS A 21 -16.11 8.63 -1.99
N LYS A 22 -15.95 9.94 -2.24
CA LYS A 22 -17.05 10.81 -2.67
C LYS A 22 -17.42 10.57 -4.13
N HIS A 23 -16.44 10.22 -4.96
CA HIS A 23 -16.64 10.02 -6.39
C HIS A 23 -17.19 8.63 -6.74
N PHE A 24 -16.73 7.60 -6.03
CA PHE A 24 -17.12 6.20 -6.20
C PHE A 24 -17.79 5.67 -4.93
N PRO A 25 -19.02 6.13 -4.58
CA PRO A 25 -19.65 5.79 -3.30
C PRO A 25 -19.94 4.29 -3.13
N ASP A 26 -20.10 3.56 -4.22
CA ASP A 26 -20.38 2.11 -4.21
C ASP A 26 -19.12 1.24 -4.23
N ALA A 27 -17.92 1.85 -4.30
CA ALA A 27 -16.67 1.11 -4.26
C ALA A 27 -16.37 0.57 -2.86
N PHE A 28 -15.73 -0.59 -2.81
CA PHE A 28 -15.23 -1.18 -1.57
C PHE A 28 -13.86 -0.57 -1.23
N PHE A 29 -13.82 0.26 -0.19
CA PHE A 29 -12.57 0.85 0.30
C PHE A 29 -12.01 0.03 1.46
N THR A 30 -10.73 -0.32 1.36
CA THR A 30 -10.02 -1.08 2.39
C THR A 30 -8.60 -0.56 2.59
N LYS A 31 -7.84 -1.19 3.50
CA LYS A 31 -6.44 -0.87 3.78
C LYS A 31 -5.71 -2.10 4.30
N GLU A 32 -4.41 -2.16 4.07
CA GLU A 32 -3.57 -3.23 4.57
C GLU A 32 -2.36 -2.70 5.36
N PRO A 33 -2.12 -3.17 6.59
CA PRO A 33 -2.99 -4.02 7.41
C PRO A 33 -4.16 -3.22 8.00
N GLY A 34 -5.27 -3.90 8.32
CA GLY A 34 -6.40 -3.28 9.02
C GLY A 34 -7.73 -3.20 8.28
N GLY A 35 -7.88 -3.91 7.17
CA GLY A 35 -9.10 -3.94 6.36
C GLY A 35 -10.19 -4.90 6.85
N SER A 36 -9.88 -5.72 7.85
CA SER A 36 -10.79 -6.71 8.46
C SER A 36 -10.73 -6.63 9.99
N GLU A 37 -11.66 -7.30 10.69
CA GLU A 37 -11.64 -7.34 12.17
C GLU A 37 -10.31 -7.88 12.70
N LEU A 38 -9.85 -9.04 12.17
CA LEU A 38 -8.52 -9.58 12.49
C LEU A 38 -7.42 -8.57 12.14
N GLY A 39 -7.53 -7.94 10.97
CA GLY A 39 -6.57 -6.96 10.51
C GLY A 39 -6.40 -5.78 11.45
N VAL A 40 -7.48 -5.30 12.09
CA VAL A 40 -7.42 -4.22 13.08
C VAL A 40 -6.57 -4.63 14.27
N TYR A 41 -6.74 -5.85 14.79
CA TYR A 41 -5.90 -6.38 15.87
C TYR A 41 -4.44 -6.56 15.44
N LEU A 42 -4.21 -7.13 14.26
CA LEU A 42 -2.85 -7.33 13.73
C LEU A 42 -2.14 -6.01 13.48
N ARG A 43 -2.83 -5.00 12.94
CA ARG A 43 -2.30 -3.65 12.75
C ARG A 43 -1.83 -3.05 14.08
N LYS A 44 -2.63 -3.18 15.14
CA LYS A 44 -2.25 -2.71 16.48
C LYS A 44 -1.01 -3.42 17.00
N ILE A 45 -0.93 -4.73 16.82
CA ILE A 45 0.24 -5.53 17.21
C ILE A 45 1.49 -5.10 16.42
N LEU A 46 1.36 -4.94 15.10
CA LEU A 46 2.47 -4.63 14.21
C LEU A 46 2.99 -3.19 14.35
N LEU A 47 2.09 -2.21 14.52
CA LEU A 47 2.45 -0.79 14.42
C LEU A 47 2.48 -0.05 15.77
N GLU A 48 1.71 -0.51 16.76
CA GLU A 48 1.54 0.21 18.04
C GLU A 48 2.18 -0.51 19.22
N SER A 49 2.44 -1.82 19.11
CA SER A 49 3.03 -2.58 20.21
C SER A 49 4.55 -2.39 20.29
N LYS A 50 5.11 -2.64 21.48
CA LYS A 50 6.57 -2.69 21.71
C LYS A 50 7.13 -4.12 21.57
N ILE A 51 6.34 -5.03 21.00
CA ILE A 51 6.74 -6.43 20.85
C ILE A 51 7.83 -6.50 19.79
N GLN A 52 8.93 -7.17 20.13
CA GLN A 52 9.99 -7.44 19.17
C GLN A 52 9.65 -8.71 18.39
N PHE A 53 9.54 -8.59 17.07
CA PHE A 53 9.34 -9.72 16.17
C PHE A 53 10.65 -10.13 15.51
N SER A 54 10.79 -11.42 15.22
CA SER A 54 11.72 -11.83 14.18
C SER A 54 11.18 -11.36 12.82
N LYS A 55 12.06 -11.12 11.85
CA LYS A 55 11.67 -10.70 10.50
C LYS A 55 10.65 -11.63 9.83
N LYS A 56 10.79 -12.95 10.07
CA LYS A 56 9.83 -13.96 9.59
C LYS A 56 8.47 -13.84 10.26
N ALA A 57 8.43 -13.64 11.57
CA ALA A 57 7.16 -13.49 12.29
C ALA A 57 6.42 -12.23 11.84
N GLU A 58 7.11 -11.10 11.69
CA GLU A 58 6.53 -9.86 11.18
C GLU A 58 5.93 -10.05 9.78
N LEU A 59 6.69 -10.64 8.84
CA LEU A 59 6.22 -10.97 7.50
C LEU A 59 4.95 -11.84 7.54
N LEU A 60 4.95 -12.91 8.34
CA LEU A 60 3.82 -13.84 8.44
C LEU A 60 2.58 -13.19 9.04
N LEU A 61 2.72 -12.20 9.94
CA LEU A 61 1.59 -11.46 10.49
C LEU A 61 0.95 -10.54 9.43
N PHE A 62 1.74 -9.87 8.58
CA PHE A 62 1.20 -9.14 7.43
C PHE A 62 0.50 -10.07 6.44
N LEU A 63 1.07 -11.26 6.19
CA LEU A 63 0.44 -12.26 5.32
C LEU A 63 -0.86 -12.81 5.92
N ALA A 64 -0.94 -12.96 7.25
CA ALA A 64 -2.16 -13.40 7.93
C ALA A 64 -3.30 -12.37 7.82
N ASP A 65 -3.00 -11.07 8.00
CA ASP A 65 -3.97 -9.99 7.74
C ASP A 65 -4.48 -10.03 6.30
N ARG A 66 -3.57 -10.16 5.34
CA ARG A 66 -3.89 -10.19 3.92
C ARG A 66 -4.72 -11.40 3.52
N ALA A 67 -4.36 -12.59 3.99
CA ALA A 67 -5.11 -13.81 3.69
C ALA A 67 -6.54 -13.70 4.20
N ASN A 68 -6.71 -13.22 5.44
CA ASN A 68 -8.04 -13.01 6.01
C ASN A 68 -8.84 -11.95 5.25
N LEU A 69 -8.22 -10.83 4.86
CA LEU A 69 -8.88 -9.79 4.07
C LEU A 69 -9.31 -10.33 2.69
N CYS A 70 -8.46 -11.11 2.04
CA CYS A 70 -8.71 -11.66 0.72
C CYS A 70 -9.91 -12.63 0.75
N ASP A 71 -9.85 -13.63 1.63
CA ASP A 71 -10.83 -14.72 1.67
C ASP A 71 -12.21 -14.24 2.14
N LEU A 72 -12.26 -13.27 3.06
CA LEU A 72 -13.53 -12.81 3.62
C LEU A 72 -14.15 -11.62 2.90
N HIS A 73 -13.35 -10.82 2.17
CA HIS A 73 -13.84 -9.56 1.61
C HIS A 73 -13.50 -9.41 0.12
N LEU A 74 -12.23 -9.50 -0.28
CA LEU A 74 -11.86 -9.18 -1.67
C LEU A 74 -12.50 -10.13 -2.69
N THR A 75 -12.57 -11.41 -2.37
CA THR A 75 -13.19 -12.42 -3.23
C THR A 75 -14.71 -12.26 -3.34
N GLN A 76 -15.37 -11.75 -2.30
CA GLN A 76 -16.81 -11.50 -2.31
C GLN A 76 -17.17 -10.24 -3.11
N GLU A 77 -16.24 -9.30 -3.21
CA GLU A 77 -16.44 -7.99 -3.84
C GLU A 77 -15.90 -7.91 -5.28
N GLN A 78 -15.69 -9.06 -5.94
CA GLN A 78 -15.10 -9.12 -7.30
C GLN A 78 -15.88 -8.32 -8.35
N ASN A 79 -17.19 -8.16 -8.17
CA ASN A 79 -18.07 -7.38 -9.04
C ASN A 79 -18.05 -5.87 -8.76
N LYS A 80 -17.35 -5.43 -7.72
CA LYS A 80 -17.21 -4.01 -7.35
C LYS A 80 -15.83 -3.48 -7.71
N LEU A 81 -15.72 -2.16 -7.73
CA LEU A 81 -14.44 -1.46 -7.65
C LEU A 81 -13.92 -1.59 -6.22
N ILE A 82 -12.71 -2.12 -6.05
CA ILE A 82 -11.99 -2.23 -4.79
C ILE A 82 -10.83 -1.26 -4.81
N ILE A 83 -10.72 -0.40 -3.80
CA ILE A 83 -9.62 0.55 -3.62
C ILE A 83 -8.98 0.30 -2.26
N SER A 84 -7.70 -0.09 -2.24
CA SER A 84 -6.96 -0.38 -1.02
C SER A 84 -5.86 0.66 -0.76
N ASP A 85 -5.81 1.20 0.46
CA ASP A 85 -4.62 1.92 0.97
C ASP A 85 -3.56 0.89 1.34
N ARG A 86 -2.51 0.81 0.51
CA ARG A 86 -1.49 -0.23 0.48
C ARG A 86 -2.03 -1.62 0.09
N SER A 87 -1.10 -2.48 -0.32
CA SER A 87 -1.34 -3.88 -0.63
C SER A 87 -0.03 -4.67 -0.40
N PHE A 88 0.08 -5.86 -1.01
CA PHE A 88 1.25 -6.73 -0.92
C PHE A 88 2.56 -6.07 -1.41
N ILE A 89 2.47 -5.06 -2.28
CA ILE A 89 3.63 -4.29 -2.77
C ILE A 89 4.37 -3.63 -1.60
N SER A 90 3.65 -2.94 -0.69
CA SER A 90 4.24 -2.37 0.53
C SER A 90 4.95 -3.44 1.37
N ASN A 91 4.30 -4.58 1.62
CA ASN A 91 4.88 -5.65 2.43
C ASN A 91 6.16 -6.23 1.79
N MET A 92 6.15 -6.46 0.47
CA MET A 92 7.34 -6.91 -0.27
C MET A 92 8.46 -5.88 -0.22
N ALA A 93 8.17 -4.59 -0.39
CA ALA A 93 9.17 -3.53 -0.33
C ALA A 93 9.86 -3.46 1.04
N TYR A 94 9.11 -3.58 2.14
CA TYR A 94 9.69 -3.61 3.49
C TYR A 94 10.54 -4.87 3.76
N ALA A 95 10.15 -6.01 3.19
CA ALA A 95 10.79 -7.31 3.43
C ALA A 95 11.95 -7.60 2.45
N ARG A 96 12.13 -6.78 1.40
CA ARG A 96 13.06 -6.99 0.28
C ARG A 96 14.53 -7.17 0.68
N CYS A 97 14.97 -6.49 1.73
CA CYS A 97 16.36 -6.58 2.22
C CYS A 97 16.61 -7.85 3.06
N ASP A 98 15.54 -8.46 3.58
CA ASP A 98 15.61 -9.58 4.51
C ASP A 98 15.39 -10.93 3.78
N PHE A 99 14.70 -10.93 2.62
CA PHE A 99 14.27 -12.15 1.93
C PHE A 99 14.31 -12.04 0.40
N ASP A 100 14.43 -13.18 -0.28
CA ASP A 100 14.35 -13.27 -1.74
C ASP A 100 12.96 -12.86 -2.25
N GLN A 101 12.93 -12.10 -3.34
CA GLN A 101 11.68 -11.55 -3.88
C GLN A 101 10.76 -12.58 -4.51
N ASN A 102 11.29 -13.68 -5.05
CA ASN A 102 10.44 -14.75 -5.57
C ASN A 102 9.74 -15.47 -4.41
N ILE A 103 10.45 -15.71 -3.30
CA ILE A 103 9.85 -16.27 -2.08
C ILE A 103 8.76 -15.31 -1.55
N LEU A 104 9.05 -14.01 -1.48
CA LEU A 104 8.06 -13.02 -1.04
C LEU A 104 6.83 -13.00 -1.96
N PHE A 105 7.03 -13.10 -3.27
CA PHE A 105 5.93 -13.18 -4.24
C PHE A 105 5.10 -14.45 -4.06
N GLU A 106 5.73 -15.62 -3.95
CA GLU A 106 5.05 -16.90 -3.74
C GLU A 106 4.21 -16.92 -2.46
N LEU A 107 4.76 -16.38 -1.36
CA LEU A 107 4.03 -16.26 -0.10
C LEU A 107 2.81 -15.34 -0.23
N ASN A 108 2.93 -14.23 -0.95
CA ASN A 108 1.81 -13.34 -1.19
C ASN A 108 0.78 -13.96 -2.14
N ALA A 109 1.22 -14.65 -3.19
CA ALA A 109 0.34 -15.39 -4.09
C ALA A 109 -0.47 -16.46 -3.34
N PHE A 110 0.19 -17.17 -2.42
CA PHE A 110 -0.48 -18.12 -1.52
C PHE A 110 -1.49 -17.40 -0.63
N ALA A 111 -1.09 -16.31 0.03
CA ALA A 111 -1.98 -15.58 0.94
C ALA A 111 -3.21 -14.99 0.22
N THR A 112 -3.10 -14.59 -1.04
CA THR A 112 -4.22 -13.97 -1.77
C THR A 112 -4.95 -14.92 -2.72
N SER A 113 -4.63 -16.21 -2.72
CA SER A 113 -5.14 -17.14 -3.74
C SER A 113 -4.93 -16.63 -5.18
N GLY A 114 -3.81 -15.93 -5.42
CA GLY A 114 -3.49 -15.30 -6.70
C GLY A 114 -4.28 -14.03 -7.04
N VAL A 115 -5.07 -13.49 -6.10
CA VAL A 115 -5.77 -12.20 -6.28
C VAL A 115 -4.75 -11.07 -6.11
N PHE A 116 -4.52 -10.32 -7.18
CA PHE A 116 -3.63 -9.16 -7.20
C PHE A 116 -4.35 -7.91 -7.73
N PRO A 117 -3.88 -6.69 -7.40
CA PRO A 117 -4.38 -5.45 -7.99
C PRO A 117 -4.13 -5.47 -9.50
N GLN A 118 -5.15 -5.11 -10.29
CA GLN A 118 -5.00 -4.91 -11.74
C GLN A 118 -4.43 -3.52 -12.05
N LYS A 119 -4.62 -2.57 -11.13
CA LYS A 119 -4.12 -1.19 -11.25
C LYS A 119 -3.41 -0.78 -9.96
N VAL A 120 -2.31 -0.06 -10.10
CA VAL A 120 -1.57 0.52 -8.97
C VAL A 120 -1.41 2.01 -9.19
N VAL A 121 -1.83 2.80 -8.21
CA VAL A 121 -1.53 4.24 -8.15
C VAL A 121 -0.35 4.41 -7.19
N PHE A 122 0.82 4.78 -7.74
CA PHE A 122 2.03 5.03 -6.98
C PHE A 122 2.31 6.52 -6.88
N LEU A 123 2.16 7.07 -5.67
CA LEU A 123 2.50 8.46 -5.36
C LEU A 123 3.92 8.53 -4.80
N TYR A 124 4.78 9.30 -5.47
CA TYR A 124 6.16 9.54 -5.03
C TYR A 124 6.38 11.02 -4.69
N GLY A 125 7.30 11.30 -3.77
CA GLY A 125 7.65 12.66 -3.38
C GLY A 125 9.14 12.91 -3.43
N SER A 126 9.53 14.16 -3.65
CA SER A 126 10.92 14.60 -3.46
C SER A 126 11.29 14.63 -1.97
N LYS A 127 12.59 14.65 -1.68
CA LYS A 127 13.10 14.81 -0.31
C LYS A 127 12.53 16.08 0.35
N GLU A 128 12.51 17.18 -0.38
CA GLU A 128 12.03 18.48 0.06
C GLU A 128 10.55 18.42 0.42
N LEU A 129 9.73 17.83 -0.46
CA LEU A 129 8.29 17.68 -0.25
C LEU A 129 7.98 16.84 0.99
N ILE A 130 8.61 15.67 1.11
CA ILE A 130 8.38 14.74 2.23
C ILE A 130 8.83 15.41 3.54
N THR A 131 10.00 16.07 3.54
CA THR A 131 10.50 16.81 4.71
C THR A 131 9.53 17.93 5.13
N GLN A 132 9.02 18.71 4.17
CA GLN A 132 8.08 19.79 4.43
C GLN A 132 6.74 19.30 4.99
N ARG A 133 6.27 18.12 4.55
CA ARG A 133 4.99 17.56 5.03
C ARG A 133 5.15 16.86 6.38
N LEU A 134 6.30 16.22 6.64
CA LEU A 134 6.63 15.64 7.94
C LEU A 134 6.71 16.71 9.04
N SER A 135 7.27 17.89 8.75
CA SER A 135 7.40 18.97 9.74
C SER A 135 6.07 19.58 10.20
N LYS A 136 4.95 19.25 9.53
CA LYS A 136 3.60 19.72 9.85
C LYS A 136 2.77 18.71 10.65
N LYS A 137 3.35 17.57 11.01
CA LYS A 137 2.68 16.46 11.71
C LYS A 137 3.27 16.25 13.11
N ASP A 138 2.44 15.78 14.03
CA ASP A 138 2.92 15.15 15.26
C ASP A 138 3.52 13.79 14.90
N LEU A 139 4.83 13.66 15.12
CA LEU A 139 5.62 12.52 14.63
C LEU A 139 5.23 11.22 15.34
N ASP A 140 4.79 10.21 14.56
CA ASP A 140 4.64 8.84 15.06
C ASP A 140 5.98 8.07 15.12
N SER A 141 5.96 6.82 15.61
CA SER A 141 7.16 5.98 15.77
C SER A 141 7.86 5.64 14.45
N ILE A 142 7.16 5.71 13.32
CA ILE A 142 7.71 5.48 11.97
C ILE A 142 8.37 6.76 11.47
N GLU A 143 7.76 7.92 11.73
CA GLU A 143 8.25 9.24 11.32
C GLU A 143 9.53 9.66 12.06
N GLN A 144 9.82 9.08 13.24
CA GLN A 144 11.09 9.24 13.95
C GLN A 144 12.30 8.55 13.27
N ARG A 145 12.07 7.67 12.29
CA ARG A 145 13.15 6.97 11.57
C ARG A 145 13.89 7.87 10.56
N GLY A 146 13.41 9.09 10.37
CA GLY A 146 14.07 10.14 9.57
C GLY A 146 13.79 10.05 8.07
N ILE A 147 14.14 11.12 7.36
CA ILE A 147 13.86 11.27 5.92
C ILE A 147 14.51 10.17 5.06
N GLU A 148 15.66 9.65 5.46
CA GLU A 148 16.36 8.59 4.73
C GLU A 148 15.56 7.29 4.71
N PHE A 149 14.88 6.96 5.80
CA PHE A 149 14.00 5.79 5.84
C PHE A 149 12.88 5.89 4.80
N PHE A 150 12.25 7.07 4.67
CA PHE A 150 11.21 7.29 3.68
C PHE A 150 11.76 7.21 2.25
N LEU A 151 12.90 7.84 1.95
CA LEU A 151 13.49 7.77 0.61
C LEU A 151 13.91 6.34 0.23
N ASN A 152 14.49 5.60 1.17
CA ASN A 152 14.84 4.19 0.97
C ASN A 152 13.60 3.32 0.76
N THR A 153 12.53 3.58 1.52
CA THR A 153 11.24 2.87 1.35
C THR A 153 10.61 3.20 -0.01
N GLN A 154 10.65 4.46 -0.45
CA GLN A 154 10.16 4.85 -1.77
C GLN A 154 10.92 4.12 -2.87
N LYS A 155 12.25 4.07 -2.78
CA LYS A 155 13.08 3.32 -3.71
C LYS A 155 12.75 1.82 -3.71
N ALA A 156 12.59 1.22 -2.53
CA ALA A 156 12.21 -0.18 -2.42
C ALA A 156 10.83 -0.47 -3.02
N LEU A 157 9.87 0.45 -2.90
CA LEU A 157 8.56 0.37 -3.56
C LEU A 157 8.72 0.40 -5.09
N GLU A 158 9.50 1.33 -5.63
CA GLU A 158 9.79 1.41 -7.08
C GLU A 158 10.39 0.11 -7.61
N GLU A 159 11.46 -0.38 -6.98
CA GLU A 159 12.11 -1.61 -7.41
C GLU A 159 11.19 -2.86 -7.26
N THR A 160 10.24 -2.81 -6.32
CA THR A 160 9.23 -3.87 -6.13
C THR A 160 8.19 -3.84 -7.23
N LEU A 161 7.73 -2.64 -7.61
CA LEU A 161 6.82 -2.47 -8.75
C LEU A 161 7.46 -2.98 -10.04
N ASP A 162 8.72 -2.64 -10.31
CA ASP A 162 9.47 -3.11 -11.48
C ASP A 162 9.54 -4.65 -11.51
N PHE A 163 9.85 -5.28 -10.37
CA PHE A 163 9.86 -6.73 -10.25
C PHE A 163 8.49 -7.34 -10.54
N LEU A 164 7.42 -6.76 -9.96
CA LEU A 164 6.07 -7.30 -10.08
C LEU A 164 5.50 -7.17 -11.50
N GLN A 165 5.88 -6.16 -12.27
CA GLN A 165 5.52 -6.06 -13.68
C GLN A 165 6.05 -7.24 -14.52
N THR A 166 7.07 -7.96 -14.03
CA THR A 166 7.57 -9.19 -14.67
C THR A 166 6.81 -10.46 -14.25
N LYS A 167 5.95 -10.37 -13.22
CA LYS A 167 5.27 -11.51 -12.59
C LYS A 167 3.76 -11.53 -12.82
N ILE A 168 3.15 -10.35 -12.86
CA ILE A 168 1.69 -10.19 -12.96
C ILE A 168 1.36 -9.09 -13.96
N ASP A 169 0.22 -9.23 -14.64
CA ASP A 169 -0.31 -8.19 -15.51
C ASP A 169 -1.00 -7.11 -14.67
N MET A 170 -0.40 -5.93 -14.61
CA MET A 170 -0.95 -4.77 -13.90
C MET A 170 -0.53 -3.47 -14.60
N LYS A 171 -1.45 -2.49 -14.61
CA LYS A 171 -1.14 -1.12 -15.02
C LYS A 171 -0.64 -0.32 -13.81
N ILE A 172 0.38 0.51 -14.00
CA ILE A 172 0.90 1.40 -12.95
C ILE A 172 0.75 2.85 -13.40
N LEU A 173 0.08 3.66 -12.57
CA LEU A 173 0.08 5.11 -12.66
C LEU A 173 1.04 5.68 -11.62
N LYS A 174 2.17 6.23 -12.08
CA LYS A 174 3.16 6.89 -11.23
C LYS A 174 2.94 8.41 -11.27
N LEU A 175 2.70 9.04 -10.12
CA LEU A 175 2.41 10.47 -10.02
C LEU A 175 3.32 11.18 -9.00
N ASP A 176 3.76 12.37 -9.38
CA ASP A 176 4.49 13.28 -8.50
C ASP A 176 3.55 13.93 -7.48
N ALA A 177 3.77 13.68 -6.20
CA ALA A 177 2.96 14.18 -5.10
C ALA A 177 3.07 15.70 -4.89
N SER A 178 3.93 16.42 -5.63
CA SER A 178 4.02 17.88 -5.64
C SER A 178 2.90 18.55 -6.45
N LEU A 179 2.21 17.81 -7.32
CA LEU A 179 1.02 18.30 -8.02
C LEU A 179 -0.09 18.70 -7.04
N SER A 180 -1.01 19.55 -7.53
CA SER A 180 -2.19 19.93 -6.73
C SER A 180 -3.04 18.72 -6.40
N VAL A 181 -3.82 18.81 -5.32
CA VAL A 181 -4.71 17.72 -4.90
C VAL A 181 -5.72 17.41 -5.99
N GLU A 182 -6.21 18.45 -6.67
CA GLU A 182 -7.19 18.39 -7.75
C GLU A 182 -6.59 17.73 -9.01
N ASP A 183 -5.37 18.12 -9.42
CA ASP A 183 -4.70 17.53 -10.58
C ASP A 183 -4.39 16.04 -10.37
N LEU A 184 -3.94 15.67 -9.17
CA LEU A 184 -3.75 14.27 -8.80
C LEU A 184 -5.07 13.53 -8.86
N HIS A 185 -6.15 14.10 -8.32
CA HIS A 185 -7.45 13.46 -8.26
C HIS A 185 -8.02 13.16 -9.64
N GLU A 186 -7.97 14.13 -10.56
CA GLU A 186 -8.46 13.95 -11.93
C GLU A 186 -7.65 12.88 -12.69
N LYS A 187 -6.32 12.92 -12.61
CA LYS A 187 -5.45 11.88 -13.23
C LYS A 187 -5.73 10.48 -12.69
N ILE A 188 -5.99 10.38 -11.39
CA ILE A 188 -6.31 9.11 -10.75
C ILE A 188 -7.67 8.61 -11.23
N LYS A 189 -8.70 9.46 -11.31
CA LYS A 189 -10.01 9.06 -11.83
C LYS A 189 -9.94 8.56 -13.27
N GLU A 190 -9.28 9.32 -14.15
CA GLU A 190 -9.08 8.93 -15.55
C GLU A 190 -8.43 7.54 -15.65
N PHE A 191 -7.41 7.29 -14.82
CA PHE A 191 -6.76 5.99 -14.76
C PHE A 191 -7.64 4.88 -14.17
N ILE A 192 -8.56 5.18 -13.26
CA ILE A 192 -9.51 4.21 -12.73
C ILE A 192 -10.51 3.81 -13.82
N ASP A 193 -10.98 4.77 -14.61
CA ASP A 193 -12.02 4.57 -15.63
C ASP A 193 -11.51 3.93 -16.94
N ASP A 194 -10.18 3.98 -17.23
CA ASP A 194 -9.53 3.39 -18.44
C ASP A 194 -9.34 1.86 -18.45
#